data_AF-A0A1V4HA22-F1
#
_entry.id   AF-A0A1V4HA22-F1
#
_cell.length_a   1.000
_cell.length_b   1.000
_cell.length_c   1.000
_cell.angle_alpha   90.00
_cell.angle_beta   90.00
_cell.angle_gamma   90.00
#
_symmetry.space_group_name_H-M   'P 1'
#
loop_
_entity.id
_entity.type
_entity.pdbx_description
1 polymer ?
#
loop_
_entity_poly.entity_id
_entity_poly.type
_entity_poly.pdbx_seq_one_letter_code
_entity_poly.pdbx_strand_id
1 'polypeptide(L)'
;MGKKKNCITCVKSKDLSQFYLSYSSNHGDKRTPICKLCVRNDVDFTDLKNVRDRLLSIDKPFLIDRWNIAIEEHRKTNKHPIGCYVKNIILSDATKYLTYKDSVFESSHMETIEISTSIEDNEILEIKKLNYDLKQLKSKYGYGYPDDEYYLFEDKYQQLKTSFQLLTTMHEEYFREFCVNKVKETLAKAKGLFKEAKEWAAMVKDVAEAGKLKPSQMSKADLSGGLDTFGQLARMVEENHEIMQLLPRFTEQPKDKVDVTLWCYINYVRDLKGLPECEYKEIYAFYDMKKQDYESQMSDARYGDEEDDVGD
;
A
#
# COMPACT_ATOMS: atom_id res chain seq x y z
N MET A 1 4.73 42.25 32.29
CA MET A 1 5.86 42.59 31.40
C MET A 1 6.27 41.32 30.65
N GLY A 2 6.12 41.29 29.32
CA GLY A 2 6.58 40.14 28.52
C GLY A 2 8.10 40.04 28.54
N LYS A 3 8.63 38.83 28.73
CA LYS A 3 10.08 38.59 28.59
C LYS A 3 10.48 38.88 27.13
N LYS A 4 11.59 39.58 26.93
CA LYS A 4 12.16 39.92 25.61
C LYS A 4 13.49 39.19 25.40
N LYS A 5 13.83 38.90 24.13
CA LYS A 5 15.05 38.22 23.69
C LYS A 5 15.64 38.95 22.49
N ASN A 6 16.97 38.98 22.42
CA ASN A 6 17.68 39.53 21.27
C ASN A 6 17.89 38.45 20.20
N CYS A 7 17.59 38.77 18.94
CA CYS A 7 17.85 37.88 17.82
C CYS A 7 19.33 37.87 17.46
N ILE A 8 19.95 36.70 17.25
CA ILE A 8 21.37 36.62 16.88
C ILE A 8 21.66 37.22 15.48
N THR A 9 20.70 37.18 14.56
CA THR A 9 20.90 37.63 13.17
C THR A 9 20.68 39.13 13.00
N CYS A 10 19.62 39.71 13.61
CA CYS A 10 19.32 41.14 13.45
C CYS A 10 19.62 41.98 14.68
N VAL A 11 20.06 41.38 15.79
CA VAL A 11 20.46 42.04 17.05
C VAL A 11 19.32 42.84 17.74
N LYS A 12 18.12 42.87 17.16
CA LYS A 12 16.94 43.57 17.70
C LYS A 12 16.33 42.80 18.88
N SER A 13 15.97 43.54 19.94
CA SER A 13 15.19 43.02 21.07
C SER A 13 13.73 42.84 20.69
N LYS A 14 13.20 41.62 20.84
CA LYS A 14 11.83 41.25 20.46
C LYS A 14 11.16 40.42 21.55
N ASP A 15 9.84 40.39 21.58
CA ASP A 15 9.09 39.50 22.47
C ASP A 15 9.37 38.03 22.15
N LEU A 16 9.33 37.17 23.16
CA LEU A 16 9.56 35.72 22.98
C LEU A 16 8.62 35.07 21.95
N SER A 17 7.44 35.64 21.72
CA SER A 17 6.47 35.16 20.71
C SER A 17 6.99 35.30 19.27
N GLN A 18 7.98 36.17 19.04
CA GLN A 18 8.65 36.38 17.76
C GLN A 18 9.71 35.32 17.46
N PHE A 19 9.91 34.36 18.35
CA PHE A 19 10.83 33.24 18.21
C PHE A 19 10.04 31.93 18.22
N TYR A 20 10.52 30.93 17.49
CA TYR A 20 9.90 29.61 17.49
C TYR A 20 10.14 28.92 18.83
N LEU A 21 9.22 28.04 19.24
CA LEU A 21 9.44 27.17 20.39
C LEU A 21 10.55 26.18 20.04
N SER A 22 11.39 25.86 21.02
CA SER A 22 12.42 24.87 20.87
C SER A 22 12.58 24.08 22.17
N TYR A 23 12.70 22.76 22.03
CA TYR A 23 12.93 21.83 23.13
C TYR A 23 14.36 21.27 23.12
N SER A 24 15.23 21.78 22.24
CA SER A 24 16.64 21.42 22.22
C SER A 24 17.31 21.83 23.53
N SER A 25 18.15 20.95 24.06
CA SER A 25 18.97 21.20 25.26
C SER A 25 19.85 22.45 25.12
N ASN A 26 20.18 22.84 23.89
CA ASN A 26 21.00 24.03 23.60
C ASN A 26 20.23 25.36 23.78
N HIS A 27 18.91 25.32 24.00
CA HIS A 27 18.07 26.50 24.13
C HIS A 27 17.44 26.60 25.52
N GLY A 28 18.21 27.11 26.49
CA GLY A 28 17.77 27.22 27.89
C GLY A 28 16.49 28.05 28.12
N ASP A 29 16.11 28.92 27.18
CA ASP A 29 14.90 29.75 27.24
C ASP A 29 13.69 29.16 26.47
N LYS A 30 13.81 27.92 25.99
CA LYS A 30 12.81 27.20 25.19
C LYS A 30 12.41 27.91 23.89
N ARG A 31 13.29 28.79 23.38
CA ARG A 31 13.07 29.55 22.14
C ARG A 31 14.27 29.46 21.22
N THR A 32 14.03 29.48 19.91
CA THR A 32 15.12 29.57 18.93
C THR A 32 15.94 30.85 19.10
N PRO A 33 17.24 30.86 18.73
CA PRO A 33 18.09 32.04 18.84
C PRO A 33 17.79 33.10 17.75
N ILE A 34 17.20 32.67 16.63
CA ILE A 34 16.81 33.51 15.49
C ILE A 34 15.31 33.77 15.50
N CYS A 35 14.91 35.02 15.26
CA CYS A 35 13.50 35.41 15.18
C CYS A 35 12.84 34.98 13.87
N LYS A 36 11.52 34.79 13.90
CA LYS A 36 10.69 34.31 12.77
C LYS A 36 10.88 35.13 11.50
N LEU A 37 10.99 36.45 11.62
CA LEU A 37 11.18 37.36 10.47
C LEU A 37 12.54 37.14 9.79
N CYS A 38 13.61 36.99 10.56
CA CYS A 38 14.92 36.70 9.99
C CYS A 38 14.93 35.32 9.35
N VAL A 39 14.33 34.31 9.98
CA VAL A 39 14.19 32.98 9.36
C VAL A 39 13.43 33.07 8.03
N ARG A 40 12.37 33.85 7.96
CA ARG A 40 11.60 34.02 6.73
C ARG A 40 12.37 34.73 5.61
N ASN A 41 13.08 35.81 5.94
CA ASN A 41 13.73 36.64 4.92
C ASN A 41 15.00 36.02 4.34
N ASP A 42 15.71 35.19 5.12
CA ASP A 42 16.95 34.53 4.67
C ASP A 42 16.70 33.19 3.97
N VAL A 43 15.47 32.68 4.02
CA VAL A 43 15.13 31.37 3.43
C VAL A 43 14.66 31.54 2.00
N ASP A 44 15.51 31.12 1.07
CA ASP A 44 15.09 30.82 -0.28
C ASP A 44 14.49 29.41 -0.28
N PHE A 45 13.17 29.32 -0.43
CA PHE A 45 12.48 28.03 -0.43
C PHE A 45 12.62 27.27 -1.75
N THR A 46 13.19 27.88 -2.79
CA THR A 46 13.52 27.20 -4.05
C THR A 46 14.85 26.44 -3.96
N ASP A 47 15.77 26.92 -3.11
CA ASP A 47 17.02 26.22 -2.79
C ASP A 47 16.89 25.37 -1.53
N LEU A 48 16.77 24.06 -1.71
CA LEU A 48 16.65 23.11 -0.62
C LEU A 48 17.87 23.11 0.32
N LYS A 49 19.06 23.45 -0.18
CA LYS A 49 20.27 23.53 0.63
C LYS A 49 20.18 24.71 1.59
N ASN A 50 19.75 25.87 1.10
CA ASN A 50 19.47 27.05 1.94
C ASN A 50 18.46 26.75 3.05
N VAL A 51 17.37 26.04 2.73
CA VAL A 51 16.36 25.61 3.73
C VAL A 51 16.99 24.75 4.82
N ARG A 52 17.79 23.75 4.43
CA ARG A 52 18.49 22.83 5.36
C ARG A 52 19.48 23.59 6.25
N ASP A 53 20.32 24.43 5.66
CA ASP A 53 21.29 25.25 6.38
C ASP A 53 20.59 26.18 7.39
N ARG A 54 19.41 26.70 7.02
CA ARG A 54 18.64 27.53 7.95
C ARG A 54 18.05 26.72 9.10
N LEU A 55 17.48 25.55 8.84
CA LEU A 55 16.92 24.69 9.89
C LEU A 55 18.01 24.22 10.86
N LEU A 56 19.23 23.96 10.36
CA LEU A 56 20.40 23.69 11.18
C LEU A 56 20.70 24.84 12.14
N SER A 57 20.69 26.09 11.67
CA SER A 57 20.99 27.27 12.49
C SER A 57 20.01 27.51 13.66
N ILE A 58 18.79 26.95 13.58
CA ILE A 58 17.78 27.03 14.65
C ILE A 58 17.54 25.69 15.35
N ASP A 59 18.35 24.69 15.04
CA ASP A 59 18.28 23.31 15.52
C ASP A 59 16.86 22.73 15.44
N LYS A 60 16.33 22.67 14.21
CA LYS A 60 15.04 22.05 13.88
C LYS A 60 15.26 20.98 12.82
N PRO A 61 14.56 19.83 12.88
CA PRO A 61 14.71 18.78 11.87
C PRO A 61 14.28 19.30 10.50
N PHE A 62 14.89 18.75 9.44
CA PHE A 62 14.33 18.75 8.10
C PHE A 62 13.62 17.42 7.86
N LEU A 63 12.34 17.46 7.48
CA LEU A 63 11.49 16.30 7.25
C LEU A 63 10.83 16.51 5.90
N ILE A 64 11.28 15.78 4.88
CA ILE A 64 10.91 16.02 3.49
C ILE A 64 9.38 15.97 3.25
N ASP A 65 8.68 15.01 3.86
CA ASP A 65 7.22 14.89 3.71
C ASP A 65 6.48 16.10 4.26
N ARG A 66 6.93 16.61 5.42
CA ARG A 66 6.36 17.80 6.04
C ARG A 66 6.71 19.07 5.26
N TRP A 67 7.87 19.09 4.62
CA TRP A 67 8.28 20.18 3.75
C TRP A 67 7.42 20.23 2.48
N ASN A 68 7.16 19.08 1.85
CA ASN A 68 6.30 18.97 0.68
C ASN A 68 4.87 19.48 0.98
N ILE A 69 4.31 19.12 2.14
CA ILE A 69 3.02 19.66 2.59
C ILE A 69 3.05 21.19 2.70
N ALA A 70 4.14 21.76 3.24
CA ALA A 70 4.27 23.21 3.37
C ALA A 70 4.42 23.93 2.02
N ILE A 71 5.06 23.30 1.03
CA ILE A 71 5.14 23.79 -0.36
C ILE A 71 3.75 23.78 -1.02
N GLU A 72 2.98 22.71 -0.82
CA GLU A 72 1.62 22.62 -1.36
C GLU A 72 0.67 23.65 -0.72
N GLU A 73 0.80 23.90 0.59
CA GLU A 73 0.08 24.99 1.26
C GLU A 73 0.49 26.37 0.76
N HIS A 74 1.76 26.57 0.42
CA HIS A 74 2.23 27.82 -0.18
C HIS A 74 1.53 28.08 -1.52
N ARG A 75 1.43 27.06 -2.38
CA ARG A 75 0.70 27.17 -3.67
C ARG A 75 -0.75 27.61 -3.47
N LYS A 76 -1.42 27.12 -2.42
CA LYS A 76 -2.83 27.42 -2.14
C LYS A 76 -3.05 28.77 -1.46
N THR A 77 -2.17 29.17 -0.54
CA THR A 77 -2.42 30.30 0.38
C THR A 77 -1.46 31.47 0.21
N ASN A 78 -0.44 31.31 -0.65
CA ASN A 78 0.66 32.24 -0.85
C ASN A 78 1.42 32.61 0.44
N LYS A 79 1.32 31.78 1.49
CA LYS A 79 2.08 31.94 2.74
C LYS A 79 3.47 31.34 2.58
N HIS A 80 4.48 31.95 3.21
CA HIS A 80 5.85 31.48 3.06
C HIS A 80 6.04 30.04 3.61
N PRO A 81 6.60 29.09 2.84
CA PRO A 81 6.67 27.68 3.22
C PRO A 81 7.32 27.43 4.59
N ILE A 82 8.46 28.08 4.87
CA ILE A 82 9.18 27.89 6.15
C ILE A 82 8.33 28.18 7.39
N GLY A 83 7.42 29.15 7.32
CA GLY A 83 6.58 29.51 8.45
C GLY A 83 5.53 28.45 8.73
N CYS A 84 4.94 27.89 7.67
CA CYS A 84 4.03 26.76 7.77
C CYS A 84 4.75 25.50 8.27
N TYR A 85 5.88 25.19 7.64
CA TYR A 85 6.71 24.03 7.98
C TYR A 85 7.09 24.01 9.47
N VAL A 86 7.74 25.07 9.95
CA VAL A 86 8.22 25.14 11.34
C VAL A 86 7.05 25.12 12.34
N LYS A 87 5.89 25.68 11.97
CA LYS A 87 4.68 25.58 12.80
C LYS A 87 4.19 24.13 12.89
N ASN A 88 4.13 23.41 11.77
CA ASN A 88 3.61 22.04 11.71
C ASN A 88 4.48 21.06 12.51
N ILE A 89 5.82 21.20 12.46
CA ILE A 89 6.72 20.35 13.26
C ILE A 89 6.66 20.67 14.77
N ILE A 90 6.33 21.91 15.15
CA ILE A 90 6.24 22.29 16.58
C ILE A 90 4.90 21.85 17.19
N LEU A 91 3.83 21.82 16.39
CA LEU A 91 2.49 21.45 16.86
C LEU A 91 2.30 19.94 17.00
N SER A 92 3.06 19.12 16.28
CA SER A 92 2.93 17.67 16.33
C SER A 92 3.68 17.09 17.53
N ASP A 93 3.00 16.28 18.33
CA ASP A 93 3.61 15.59 19.48
C ASP A 93 4.74 14.64 19.09
N ALA A 94 4.69 14.08 17.88
CA ALA A 94 5.69 13.18 17.35
C ALA A 94 6.99 13.89 16.94
N THR A 95 6.92 15.15 16.52
CA THR A 95 8.08 15.86 15.94
C THR A 95 8.56 17.06 16.75
N LYS A 96 7.81 17.52 17.77
CA LYS A 96 8.15 18.71 18.56
C LYS A 96 9.48 18.63 19.31
N TYR A 97 9.93 17.42 19.69
CA TYR A 97 11.18 17.20 20.42
C TYR A 97 12.38 16.90 19.51
N LEU A 98 12.14 16.75 18.20
CA LEU A 98 13.19 16.45 17.25
C LEU A 98 14.11 17.66 17.04
N THR A 99 15.37 17.36 16.74
CA THR A 99 16.47 18.30 16.49
C THR A 99 16.96 18.16 15.07
N TYR A 100 17.94 18.96 14.64
CA TYR A 100 18.47 18.81 13.28
C TYR A 100 19.08 17.43 13.02
N LYS A 101 19.56 16.74 14.06
CA LYS A 101 20.13 15.38 13.94
C LYS A 101 19.11 14.33 13.51
N ASP A 102 17.83 14.57 13.76
CA ASP A 102 16.72 13.67 13.44
C ASP A 102 16.14 13.95 12.04
N SER A 103 16.89 14.66 11.19
CA SER A 103 16.45 15.03 9.86
C SER A 103 16.31 13.82 8.94
N VAL A 104 15.22 13.80 8.17
CA VAL A 104 14.90 12.80 7.16
C VAL A 104 14.86 13.51 5.82
N PHE A 105 15.87 13.26 4.99
CA PHE A 105 16.08 13.93 3.72
C PHE A 105 15.40 13.23 2.53
N GLU A 106 15.07 11.96 2.70
CA GLU A 106 14.44 11.09 1.70
C GLU A 106 13.07 10.63 2.22
N SER A 107 12.05 10.63 1.36
CA SER A 107 10.71 10.24 1.79
C SER A 107 10.68 8.73 1.99
N SER A 108 10.16 8.25 3.12
CA SER A 108 9.89 6.83 3.33
C SER A 108 8.69 6.34 2.50
N HIS A 109 7.96 7.25 1.87
CA HIS A 109 6.82 6.96 1.00
C HIS A 109 7.13 7.51 -0.40
N MET A 110 7.60 6.63 -1.28
CA MET A 110 7.67 6.87 -2.71
C MET A 110 6.23 7.03 -3.26
N GLU A 111 5.64 8.20 -3.08
CA GLU A 111 4.49 8.67 -3.85
C GLU A 111 4.94 9.88 -4.66
N THR A 112 4.95 9.64 -5.97
CA THR A 112 5.26 10.54 -7.06
C THR A 112 4.43 11.83 -6.94
N ILE A 113 5.02 12.90 -6.41
CA ILE A 113 4.45 14.25 -6.56
C ILE A 113 4.82 14.73 -7.96
N GLU A 114 3.88 14.66 -8.89
CA GLU A 114 3.96 15.38 -10.16
C GLU A 114 4.03 16.89 -9.88
N ILE A 115 5.22 17.47 -9.94
CA ILE A 115 5.40 18.92 -9.96
C ILE A 115 5.37 19.37 -11.42
N SER A 116 4.20 19.84 -11.84
CA SER A 116 4.01 20.59 -13.07
C SER A 116 4.39 22.04 -12.85
N THR A 117 5.60 22.46 -13.22
CA THR A 117 5.88 23.70 -14.00
C THR A 117 7.39 23.92 -14.21
N SER A 118 7.77 24.08 -15.48
CA SER A 118 8.94 24.80 -16.02
C SER A 118 10.26 24.68 -15.25
N ILE A 119 10.97 23.57 -15.45
CA ILE A 119 12.41 23.45 -15.14
C ILE A 119 13.12 23.25 -16.48
N GLU A 120 14.23 23.94 -16.71
CA GLU A 120 15.04 23.80 -17.92
C GLU A 120 15.48 22.33 -18.09
N ASP A 121 15.34 21.79 -19.31
CA ASP A 121 15.46 20.36 -19.62
C ASP A 121 16.75 19.68 -19.11
N ASN A 122 17.81 20.45 -18.87
CA ASN A 122 19.10 19.96 -18.39
C ASN A 122 19.10 19.56 -16.90
N GLU A 123 18.43 20.31 -16.02
CA GLU A 123 18.40 19.99 -14.58
C GLU A 123 17.48 18.80 -14.28
N ILE A 124 16.39 18.63 -15.05
CA ILE A 124 15.51 17.44 -14.96
C ILE A 124 16.30 16.17 -15.29
N LEU A 125 17.15 16.22 -16.31
CA LEU A 125 17.96 15.08 -16.71
C LEU A 125 18.98 14.71 -15.62
N GLU A 126 19.59 15.69 -14.94
CA GLU A 126 20.49 15.45 -13.81
C GLU A 126 19.76 14.88 -12.57
N ILE A 127 18.56 15.39 -12.26
CA ILE A 127 17.75 14.87 -11.15
C ILE A 127 17.25 13.44 -11.43
N LYS A 128 16.83 13.14 -12.67
CA LYS A 128 16.46 11.78 -13.09
C LYS A 128 17.65 10.82 -13.07
N LYS A 129 18.86 11.29 -13.43
CA LYS A 129 20.11 10.51 -13.34
C LYS A 129 20.47 10.12 -11.91
N LEU A 130 20.14 10.95 -10.92
CA LEU A 130 20.41 10.69 -9.50
C LEU A 130 19.43 9.71 -8.84
N ASN A 131 18.22 9.58 -9.37
CA ASN A 131 17.14 8.82 -8.74
C ASN A 131 17.12 7.32 -9.13
N TYR A 132 17.77 6.95 -10.23
CA TYR A 132 17.88 5.57 -10.68
C TYR A 132 19.34 5.12 -10.72
N ASP A 133 19.65 4.00 -10.07
CA ASP A 133 20.97 3.39 -10.17
C ASP A 133 21.19 2.85 -11.60
N LEU A 134 22.08 3.50 -12.34
CA LEU A 134 22.44 3.13 -13.71
C LEU A 134 22.85 1.65 -13.84
N LYS A 135 23.45 1.07 -12.81
CA LYS A 135 23.85 -0.35 -12.81
C LYS A 135 22.63 -1.27 -12.84
N GLN A 136 21.56 -0.91 -12.13
CA GLN A 136 20.30 -1.66 -12.12
C GLN A 136 19.58 -1.54 -13.45
N LEU A 137 19.56 -0.33 -14.04
CA LEU A 137 18.98 -0.10 -15.37
C LEU A 137 19.69 -0.92 -16.45
N LYS A 138 21.02 -0.97 -16.43
CA LYS A 138 21.82 -1.80 -17.35
C LYS A 138 21.54 -3.29 -17.19
N SER A 139 21.36 -3.76 -15.95
CA SER A 139 20.98 -5.15 -15.70
C SER A 139 19.57 -5.47 -16.19
N LYS A 140 18.64 -4.50 -16.14
CA LYS A 140 17.24 -4.67 -16.56
C LYS A 140 17.12 -4.66 -18.08
N TYR A 141 17.66 -3.65 -18.76
CA TYR A 141 17.49 -3.47 -20.21
C TYR A 141 18.58 -4.11 -21.07
N GLY A 142 19.61 -4.69 -20.45
CA GLY A 142 20.78 -5.25 -21.14
C GLY A 142 21.88 -4.23 -21.37
N TYR A 143 23.11 -4.71 -21.61
CA TYR A 143 24.29 -3.87 -21.82
C TYR A 143 24.46 -3.48 -23.30
N GLY A 144 24.89 -2.26 -23.57
CA GLY A 144 25.27 -1.82 -24.93
C GLY A 144 24.59 -0.54 -25.44
N TYR A 145 23.68 0.05 -24.65
CA TYR A 145 23.06 1.33 -24.99
C TYR A 145 23.83 2.52 -24.38
N PRO A 146 23.71 3.72 -24.94
CA PRO A 146 24.16 4.96 -24.30
C PRO A 146 23.52 5.16 -22.92
N ASP A 147 24.30 5.70 -21.96
CA ASP A 147 23.89 5.84 -20.56
C ASP A 147 22.65 6.72 -20.37
N ASP A 148 22.49 7.75 -21.21
CA ASP A 148 21.35 8.65 -21.25
C ASP A 148 20.05 7.96 -21.70
N GLU A 149 20.15 6.98 -22.59
CA GLU A 149 18.98 6.27 -23.11
C GLU A 149 18.33 5.35 -22.07
N TYR A 150 19.10 4.77 -21.14
CA TYR A 150 18.55 3.92 -20.08
C TYR A 150 17.52 4.63 -19.21
N TYR A 151 17.74 5.90 -18.92
CA TYR A 151 16.78 6.71 -18.16
C TYR A 151 15.50 6.96 -18.97
N LEU A 152 15.62 7.15 -20.28
CA LEU A 152 14.46 7.29 -21.17
C LEU A 152 13.65 5.99 -21.25
N PHE A 153 14.31 4.84 -21.24
CA PHE A 153 13.63 3.54 -21.21
C PHE A 153 12.83 3.36 -19.92
N GLU A 154 13.42 3.67 -18.77
CA GLU A 154 12.74 3.55 -17.47
C GLU A 154 11.59 4.57 -17.33
N ASP A 155 11.80 5.82 -17.76
CA ASP A 155 10.75 6.84 -17.75
C ASP A 155 9.54 6.40 -18.58
N LYS A 156 9.79 5.84 -19.77
CA LYS A 156 8.73 5.30 -20.63
C LYS A 156 8.03 4.08 -20.03
N TYR A 157 8.81 3.21 -19.40
CA TYR A 157 8.31 2.02 -18.72
C TYR A 157 7.38 2.40 -17.57
N GLN A 158 7.76 3.33 -16.71
CA GLN A 158 6.92 3.80 -15.60
C GLN A 158 5.65 4.50 -16.07
N GLN A 159 5.75 5.35 -17.11
CA GLN A 159 4.57 6.00 -17.72
C GLN A 159 3.53 4.98 -18.21
N LEU A 160 3.98 3.92 -18.87
CA LEU A 160 3.09 2.95 -19.47
C LEU A 160 2.62 1.87 -18.48
N LYS A 161 3.44 1.55 -17.46
CA LYS A 161 3.13 0.49 -16.48
C LYS A 161 1.83 0.75 -15.74
N THR A 162 1.51 2.00 -15.44
CA THR A 162 0.25 2.39 -14.77
C THR A 162 -1.00 1.94 -15.55
N SER A 163 -0.88 1.81 -16.88
CA SER A 163 -1.99 1.47 -17.77
C SER A 163 -2.09 -0.03 -18.10
N PHE A 164 -1.08 -0.83 -17.76
CA PHE A 164 -1.01 -2.25 -18.14
C PHE A 164 -0.87 -3.15 -16.91
N GLN A 165 -1.75 -4.15 -16.80
CA GLN A 165 -1.58 -5.25 -15.86
C GLN A 165 -0.69 -6.32 -16.50
N LEU A 166 0.54 -6.46 -16.02
CA LEU A 166 1.48 -7.49 -16.48
C LEU A 166 1.26 -8.76 -15.65
N LEU A 167 0.57 -9.75 -16.22
CA LEU A 167 0.21 -10.99 -15.51
C LEU A 167 1.37 -11.99 -15.38
N THR A 168 2.26 -12.06 -16.37
CA THR A 168 3.34 -13.06 -16.39
C THR A 168 4.70 -12.42 -16.70
N THR A 169 5.77 -13.12 -16.35
CA THR A 169 7.16 -12.72 -16.64
C THR A 169 7.42 -12.51 -18.13
N MET A 170 6.77 -13.29 -19.00
CA MET A 170 6.86 -13.11 -20.45
C MET A 170 6.25 -11.78 -20.90
N HIS A 171 5.10 -11.39 -20.35
CA HIS A 171 4.50 -10.07 -20.64
C HIS A 171 5.41 -8.93 -20.17
N GLU A 172 6.12 -9.11 -19.05
CA GLU A 172 7.08 -8.12 -18.57
C GLU A 172 8.29 -7.96 -19.51
N GLU A 173 8.83 -9.06 -20.04
CA GLU A 173 9.93 -9.01 -21.02
C GLU A 173 9.48 -8.37 -22.34
N TYR A 174 8.29 -8.73 -22.87
CA TYR A 174 7.74 -8.06 -24.05
C TYR A 174 7.47 -6.57 -23.80
N PHE A 175 6.98 -6.21 -22.62
CA PHE A 175 6.75 -4.82 -22.26
C PHE A 175 8.05 -4.03 -22.11
N ARG A 176 9.11 -4.65 -21.60
CA ARG A 176 10.45 -4.07 -21.54
C ARG A 176 10.99 -3.78 -22.94
N GLU A 177 10.92 -4.77 -23.83
CA GLU A 177 11.34 -4.65 -25.23
C GLU A 177 10.53 -3.58 -25.97
N PHE A 178 9.21 -3.54 -25.75
CA PHE A 178 8.32 -2.52 -26.30
C PHE A 178 8.77 -1.11 -25.92
N CYS A 179 9.13 -0.89 -24.65
CA CYS A 179 9.59 0.42 -24.17
C CYS A 179 10.90 0.84 -24.85
N VAL A 180 11.87 -0.08 -24.98
CA VAL A 180 13.16 0.18 -25.65
C VAL A 180 12.94 0.56 -27.12
N ASN A 181 12.18 -0.27 -27.85
CA ASN A 181 11.90 -0.04 -29.27
C ASN A 181 11.15 1.28 -29.49
N LYS A 182 10.24 1.64 -28.59
CA LYS A 182 9.48 2.90 -28.67
C LYS A 182 10.36 4.13 -28.47
N VAL A 183 11.28 4.09 -27.50
CA VAL A 183 12.22 5.19 -27.28
C VAL A 183 13.16 5.33 -28.47
N LYS A 184 13.69 4.22 -29.00
CA LYS A 184 14.52 4.22 -30.23
C LYS A 184 13.78 4.79 -31.43
N GLU A 185 12.52 4.45 -31.62
CA GLU A 185 11.66 5.05 -32.65
C GLU A 185 11.58 6.58 -32.50
N THR A 186 11.36 7.09 -31.29
CA THR A 186 11.28 8.54 -31.04
C THR A 186 12.62 9.24 -31.27
N LEU A 187 13.73 8.64 -30.87
CA LEU A 187 15.08 9.17 -31.10
C LEU A 187 15.44 9.19 -32.59
N ALA A 188 15.09 8.14 -33.34
CA ALA A 188 15.31 8.09 -34.79
C ALA A 188 14.49 9.16 -35.53
N LYS A 189 13.24 9.39 -35.11
CA LYS A 189 12.40 10.48 -35.63
C LYS A 189 12.99 11.86 -35.32
N ALA A 190 13.49 12.07 -34.09
CA ALA A 190 14.12 13.33 -33.69
C ALA A 190 15.40 13.61 -34.48
N LYS A 191 16.18 12.58 -34.83
CA LYS A 191 17.38 12.68 -35.66
C LYS A 191 17.11 12.83 -37.17
N GLY A 192 15.84 12.75 -37.60
CA GLY A 192 15.46 12.82 -39.02
C GLY A 192 15.75 11.54 -39.83
N LEU A 193 16.03 10.41 -39.16
CA LEU A 193 16.30 9.12 -39.80
C LEU A 193 15.00 8.32 -39.98
N PHE A 194 14.21 8.70 -40.98
CA PHE A 194 12.87 8.13 -41.20
C PHE A 194 12.85 6.64 -41.59
N LYS A 195 13.95 6.12 -42.17
CA LYS A 195 14.05 4.70 -42.54
C LYS A 195 14.16 3.81 -41.30
N GLU A 196 15.11 4.11 -40.43
CA GLU A 196 15.29 3.41 -39.15
C GLU A 196 14.05 3.56 -38.27
N ALA A 197 13.43 4.75 -38.23
CA ALA A 197 12.18 4.95 -37.48
C ALA A 197 11.05 4.02 -37.95
N LYS A 198 10.99 3.68 -39.24
CA LYS A 198 10.00 2.76 -39.79
C LYS A 198 10.27 1.31 -39.36
N GLU A 199 11.54 0.91 -39.28
CA GLU A 199 11.95 -0.42 -38.79
C GLU A 199 11.64 -0.58 -37.31
N TRP A 200 11.99 0.41 -36.48
CA TRP A 200 11.64 0.42 -35.06
C TRP A 200 10.12 0.42 -34.85
N ALA A 201 9.35 1.16 -35.67
CA ALA A 201 7.90 1.14 -35.59
C ALA A 201 7.29 -0.22 -35.95
N ALA A 202 7.90 -0.97 -36.87
CA ALA A 202 7.50 -2.34 -37.20
C ALA A 202 7.76 -3.28 -36.01
N MET A 203 8.96 -3.22 -35.42
CA MET A 203 9.30 -4.01 -34.22
C MET A 203 8.37 -3.69 -33.04
N VAL A 204 8.01 -2.42 -32.83
CA VAL A 204 7.02 -2.01 -31.81
C VAL A 204 5.67 -2.68 -32.05
N LYS A 205 5.22 -2.77 -33.30
CA LYS A 205 3.94 -3.40 -33.65
C LYS A 205 3.99 -4.91 -33.38
N ASP A 206 5.07 -5.57 -33.78
CA ASP A 206 5.25 -7.01 -33.63
C ASP A 206 5.33 -7.41 -32.14
N VAL A 207 6.08 -6.65 -31.32
CA VAL A 207 6.17 -6.87 -29.87
C VAL A 207 4.83 -6.59 -29.18
N ALA A 208 4.10 -5.56 -29.61
CA ALA A 208 2.77 -5.27 -29.05
C ALA A 208 1.75 -6.38 -29.34
N GLU A 209 1.84 -7.02 -30.51
CA GLU A 209 0.99 -8.14 -30.90
C GLU A 209 1.40 -9.43 -30.18
N ALA A 210 2.70 -9.72 -30.07
CA ALA A 210 3.22 -10.87 -29.32
C ALA A 210 2.92 -10.78 -27.81
N GLY A 211 3.06 -9.59 -27.22
CA GLY A 211 2.79 -9.34 -25.80
C GLY A 211 1.35 -9.00 -25.47
N LYS A 212 0.41 -9.05 -26.44
CA LYS A 212 -1.01 -8.66 -26.27
C LYS A 212 -1.21 -7.30 -25.59
N LEU A 213 -0.30 -6.36 -25.82
CA LEU A 213 -0.28 -5.04 -25.17
C LEU A 213 -1.33 -4.06 -25.74
N LYS A 214 -2.19 -4.50 -26.66
CA LYS A 214 -3.31 -3.70 -27.17
C LYS A 214 -4.54 -3.94 -26.29
N PRO A 215 -5.23 -2.88 -25.80
CA PRO A 215 -6.44 -3.01 -24.97
C PRO A 215 -7.54 -3.88 -25.60
N SER A 216 -7.61 -3.94 -26.92
CA SER A 216 -8.57 -4.74 -27.67
C SER A 216 -8.26 -6.25 -27.70
N GLN A 217 -7.06 -6.65 -27.26
CA GLN A 217 -6.57 -8.04 -27.28
C GLN A 217 -6.35 -8.63 -25.88
N MET A 218 -6.47 -7.83 -24.83
CA MET A 218 -6.62 -8.33 -23.46
C MET A 218 -7.98 -9.03 -23.39
N SER A 219 -7.97 -10.35 -23.23
CA SER A 219 -9.22 -11.10 -23.12
C SER A 219 -9.92 -10.73 -21.82
N LYS A 220 -11.27 -10.82 -21.77
CA LYS A 220 -12.02 -10.61 -20.51
C LYS A 220 -11.47 -11.47 -19.35
N ALA A 221 -10.93 -12.65 -19.68
CA ALA A 221 -10.32 -13.57 -18.73
C ALA A 221 -9.01 -13.05 -18.11
N ASP A 222 -8.25 -12.23 -18.84
CA ASP A 222 -7.00 -11.63 -18.33
C ASP A 222 -7.27 -10.41 -17.44
N LEU A 223 -8.35 -9.66 -17.73
CA LEU A 223 -8.78 -8.49 -16.94
C LEU A 223 -9.41 -8.86 -15.58
N SER A 224 -9.95 -10.07 -15.47
CA SER A 224 -10.64 -10.56 -14.27
C SER A 224 -9.79 -11.49 -13.39
N GLY A 225 -8.51 -11.67 -13.71
CA GLY A 225 -7.62 -12.57 -12.96
C GLY A 225 -8.09 -14.04 -12.98
N GLY A 226 -8.84 -14.45 -14.01
CA GLY A 226 -9.40 -15.80 -14.11
C GLY A 226 -10.61 -16.07 -13.20
N LEU A 227 -11.19 -15.05 -12.56
CA LEU A 227 -12.41 -15.17 -11.76
C LEU A 227 -13.54 -14.38 -12.44
N ASP A 228 -14.04 -14.93 -13.55
CA ASP A 228 -15.05 -14.27 -14.37
C ASP A 228 -16.44 -14.26 -13.73
N THR A 229 -16.68 -15.01 -12.64
CA THR A 229 -17.99 -15.05 -11.99
C THR A 229 -17.87 -15.38 -10.51
N PHE A 230 -18.73 -14.78 -9.68
CA PHE A 230 -18.84 -15.06 -8.24
C PHE A 230 -18.94 -16.57 -7.93
N GLY A 231 -19.52 -17.35 -8.84
CA GLY A 231 -19.59 -18.82 -8.74
C GLY A 231 -18.24 -19.55 -8.88
N GLN A 232 -17.31 -19.03 -9.68
CA GLN A 232 -15.94 -19.60 -9.77
C GLN A 232 -15.13 -19.27 -8.51
N LEU A 233 -15.30 -18.07 -7.96
CA LEU A 233 -14.71 -17.69 -6.67
C LEU A 233 -15.24 -18.60 -5.56
N ALA A 234 -16.56 -18.82 -5.49
CA ALA A 234 -17.18 -19.72 -4.53
C ALA A 234 -16.62 -21.15 -4.65
N ARG A 235 -16.56 -21.69 -5.87
CA ARG A 235 -16.02 -23.04 -6.13
C ARG A 235 -14.54 -23.17 -5.76
N MET A 236 -13.71 -22.18 -6.06
CA MET A 236 -12.28 -22.21 -5.76
C MET A 236 -12.02 -22.04 -4.25
N VAL A 237 -12.86 -21.29 -3.55
CA VAL A 237 -12.87 -21.21 -2.08
C VAL A 237 -13.32 -22.54 -1.47
N GLU A 238 -14.32 -23.20 -2.05
CA GLU A 238 -14.79 -24.54 -1.64
C GLU A 238 -13.76 -25.65 -1.91
N GLU A 239 -12.99 -25.55 -3.00
CA GLU A 239 -11.93 -26.51 -3.34
C GLU A 239 -10.65 -26.32 -2.50
N ASN A 240 -10.27 -25.08 -2.14
CA ASN A 240 -9.04 -24.79 -1.39
C ASN A 240 -9.20 -24.70 0.13
N HIS A 241 -10.40 -24.36 0.61
CA HIS A 241 -10.73 -24.44 2.03
C HIS A 241 -11.81 -25.50 2.17
N GLU A 242 -11.47 -26.65 2.76
CA GLU A 242 -12.43 -27.63 3.25
C GLU A 242 -13.59 -26.88 3.92
N ILE A 243 -14.74 -26.85 3.21
CA ILE A 243 -16.04 -26.33 3.62
C ILE A 243 -15.91 -25.31 4.76
N MET A 244 -15.82 -24.02 4.41
CA MET A 244 -15.85 -22.92 5.37
C MET A 244 -16.84 -23.25 6.49
N GLN A 245 -16.37 -23.41 7.73
CA GLN A 245 -17.18 -23.83 8.89
C GLN A 245 -18.17 -22.75 9.35
N LEU A 246 -18.86 -22.10 8.42
CA LEU A 246 -19.95 -21.16 8.66
C LEU A 246 -21.28 -21.86 8.91
N LEU A 247 -21.35 -23.19 8.83
CA LEU A 247 -22.54 -23.89 9.30
C LEU A 247 -22.61 -23.73 10.82
N PRO A 248 -23.70 -23.14 11.36
CA PRO A 248 -23.87 -23.03 12.80
C PRO A 248 -23.80 -24.44 13.38
N ARG A 249 -22.76 -24.72 14.16
CA ARG A 249 -22.70 -25.95 14.94
C ARG A 249 -23.86 -25.86 15.93
N PHE A 250 -24.72 -26.87 15.94
CA PHE A 250 -25.79 -26.93 16.91
C PHE A 250 -25.17 -26.87 18.30
N THR A 251 -25.43 -25.76 19.01
CA THR A 251 -25.01 -25.58 20.39
C THR A 251 -25.76 -26.61 21.24
N GLU A 252 -25.07 -27.17 22.25
CA GLU A 252 -25.54 -28.17 23.22
C GLU A 252 -26.61 -27.59 24.19
N GLN A 253 -27.56 -26.82 23.67
CA GLN A 253 -28.61 -26.15 24.42
C GLN A 253 -29.98 -26.66 23.97
N PRO A 254 -30.98 -26.71 24.87
CA PRO A 254 -32.34 -27.06 24.50
C PRO A 254 -32.86 -26.05 23.48
N LYS A 255 -33.27 -26.54 22.30
CA LYS A 255 -33.64 -25.69 21.17
C LYS A 255 -35.09 -25.24 21.26
N ASP A 256 -35.94 -26.06 21.87
CA ASP A 256 -37.36 -25.77 22.00
C ASP A 256 -37.92 -26.03 23.41
N LYS A 257 -39.21 -25.70 23.60
CA LYS A 257 -39.91 -25.92 24.88
C LYS A 257 -40.07 -27.40 25.22
N VAL A 258 -40.08 -28.29 24.22
CA VAL A 258 -40.23 -29.74 24.41
C VAL A 258 -38.95 -30.30 24.99
N ASP A 259 -37.79 -29.87 24.50
CA ASP A 259 -36.47 -30.24 25.01
C ASP A 259 -36.32 -29.89 26.50
N VAL A 260 -36.71 -28.67 26.89
CA VAL A 260 -36.71 -28.24 28.30
C VAL A 260 -37.69 -29.07 29.14
N THR A 261 -38.87 -29.37 28.59
CA THR A 261 -39.88 -30.19 29.30
C THR A 261 -39.38 -31.61 29.53
N LEU A 262 -38.76 -32.23 28.52
CA LEU A 262 -38.14 -33.55 28.63
C LEU A 262 -36.99 -33.55 29.64
N TRP A 263 -36.15 -32.52 29.62
CA TRP A 263 -35.06 -32.38 30.59
C TRP A 263 -35.57 -32.29 32.03
N CYS A 264 -36.56 -31.43 32.29
CA CYS A 264 -37.20 -31.31 33.60
C CYS A 264 -37.85 -32.63 34.03
N TYR A 265 -38.51 -33.34 33.12
CA TYR A 265 -39.14 -34.63 33.41
C TYR A 265 -38.11 -35.72 33.74
N ILE A 266 -37.00 -35.78 32.99
CA ILE A 266 -35.92 -36.74 33.26
C ILE A 266 -35.31 -36.47 34.64
N ASN A 267 -35.02 -35.22 34.98
CA ASN A 267 -34.49 -34.88 36.29
C ASN A 267 -35.48 -35.15 37.42
N TYR A 268 -36.78 -34.91 37.20
CA TYR A 268 -37.82 -35.30 38.15
C TYR A 268 -37.83 -36.81 38.42
N VAL A 269 -37.75 -37.65 37.37
CA VAL A 269 -37.68 -39.12 37.54
C VAL A 269 -36.38 -39.57 38.21
N ARG A 270 -35.27 -38.89 37.96
CA ARG A 270 -33.97 -39.17 38.60
C ARG A 270 -34.01 -38.85 40.09
N ASP A 271 -34.62 -37.72 40.46
CA ASP A 271 -34.81 -37.32 41.85
C ASP A 271 -35.68 -38.35 42.61
N LEU A 272 -36.78 -38.81 42.01
CA LEU A 272 -37.59 -39.91 42.56
C LEU A 272 -36.81 -41.22 42.78
N LYS A 273 -35.72 -41.43 42.01
CA LYS A 273 -34.83 -42.59 42.13
C LYS A 273 -33.59 -42.33 42.99
N GLY A 274 -33.47 -41.13 43.59
CA GLY A 274 -32.32 -40.73 44.39
C GLY A 274 -31.02 -40.56 43.58
N LEU A 275 -31.13 -40.35 42.27
CA LEU A 275 -29.99 -40.14 41.37
C LEU A 275 -29.70 -38.63 41.24
N PRO A 276 -28.43 -38.24 41.02
CA PRO A 276 -28.08 -36.84 40.80
C PRO A 276 -28.72 -36.30 39.52
N GLU A 277 -29.02 -35.00 39.52
CA GLU A 277 -29.50 -34.28 38.35
C GLU A 277 -28.54 -34.44 37.17
N CYS A 278 -29.12 -34.55 35.98
CA CYS A 278 -28.43 -34.76 34.72
C CYS A 278 -28.34 -33.44 33.96
N GLU A 279 -27.18 -33.17 33.37
CA GLU A 279 -27.01 -32.02 32.49
C GLU A 279 -27.60 -32.30 31.10
N TYR A 280 -28.13 -31.26 30.43
CA TYR A 280 -28.74 -31.42 29.10
C TYR A 280 -27.78 -32.06 28.07
N LYS A 281 -26.47 -31.83 28.22
CA LYS A 281 -25.43 -32.42 27.37
C LYS A 281 -25.47 -33.95 27.37
N GLU A 282 -25.72 -34.57 28.51
CA GLU A 282 -25.78 -36.03 28.65
C GLU A 282 -27.02 -36.60 27.95
N ILE A 283 -28.13 -35.87 27.97
CA ILE A 283 -29.36 -36.21 27.25
C ILE A 283 -29.13 -36.09 25.73
N TYR A 284 -28.45 -35.02 25.31
CA TYR A 284 -28.11 -34.80 23.89
C TYR A 284 -27.19 -35.90 23.35
N ALA A 285 -26.15 -36.28 24.12
CA ALA A 285 -25.26 -37.38 23.76
C ALA A 285 -26.00 -38.73 23.64
N PHE A 286 -27.00 -38.96 24.51
CA PHE A 286 -27.86 -40.13 24.41
C PHE A 286 -28.71 -40.13 23.13
N TYR A 287 -29.22 -38.98 22.69
CA TYR A 287 -29.94 -38.87 21.41
C TYR A 287 -29.05 -39.17 20.21
N ASP A 288 -27.81 -38.67 20.20
CA ASP A 288 -26.87 -38.95 19.12
C ASP A 288 -26.54 -40.45 19.05
N MET A 289 -26.33 -41.10 20.20
CA MET A 289 -26.14 -42.55 20.27
C MET A 289 -27.37 -43.31 19.77
N LYS A 290 -28.58 -42.90 20.15
CA LYS A 290 -29.82 -43.55 19.70
C LYS A 290 -30.11 -43.34 18.22
N LYS A 291 -29.73 -42.19 17.67
CA LYS A 291 -29.80 -41.94 16.24
C LYS A 291 -28.86 -42.87 15.48
N GLN A 292 -27.62 -43.05 15.96
CA GLN A 292 -26.66 -43.99 15.37
C GLN A 292 -27.15 -45.45 15.44
N ASP A 293 -27.70 -45.89 16.57
CA ASP A 293 -28.32 -47.22 16.72
C ASP A 293 -29.48 -47.43 15.74
N TYR A 294 -30.28 -46.39 15.48
CA TYR A 294 -31.40 -46.47 14.54
C TYR A 294 -30.92 -46.52 13.09
N GLU A 295 -29.93 -45.70 12.74
CA GLU A 295 -29.34 -45.68 11.41
C GLU A 295 -28.64 -47.01 11.08
N SER A 296 -27.97 -47.64 12.06
CA SER A 296 -27.34 -48.96 11.89
C SER A 296 -28.36 -50.08 11.72
N GLN A 297 -29.45 -50.08 12.49
CA GLN A 297 -30.55 -51.03 12.31
C GLN A 297 -31.25 -50.87 10.95
N MET A 298 -31.36 -49.65 10.44
CA MET A 298 -31.92 -49.35 9.11
C MET A 298 -30.97 -49.69 7.96
N SER A 299 -29.65 -49.73 8.18
CA SER A 299 -28.70 -50.26 7.19
C SER A 299 -28.71 -51.79 7.16
N ASP A 300 -28.83 -52.44 8.31
CA ASP A 300 -28.92 -53.90 8.41
C ASP A 300 -30.25 -54.43 7.84
N ALA A 301 -31.36 -53.70 8.02
CA ALA A 301 -32.66 -54.06 7.43
C ALA A 301 -32.69 -53.97 5.89
N ARG A 302 -31.75 -53.25 5.26
CA ARG A 302 -31.64 -53.18 3.79
C ARG A 302 -30.80 -54.29 3.16
N TYR A 303 -30.14 -55.11 3.97
CA TYR A 303 -29.31 -56.24 3.51
C TYR A 303 -29.97 -57.61 3.75
N GLY A 304 -31.24 -57.65 4.18
CA GLY A 304 -31.96 -58.90 4.50
C GLY A 304 -33.02 -59.36 3.49
N ASP A 305 -33.29 -58.61 2.42
CA ASP A 305 -34.40 -58.89 1.48
C ASP A 305 -33.93 -59.27 0.05
N GLU A 306 -32.76 -59.90 -0.10
CA GLU A 306 -32.33 -60.47 -1.39
C GLU A 306 -31.61 -61.81 -1.24
N GLU A 307 -32.23 -62.82 -0.62
CA GLU A 307 -31.90 -64.21 -0.96
C GLU A 307 -33.18 -65.07 -1.08
N ASP A 308 -33.22 -65.79 -2.21
CA ASP A 308 -34.00 -67.00 -2.50
C ASP A 308 -35.44 -66.90 -3.02
N ASP A 309 -35.58 -66.78 -4.35
CA ASP A 309 -36.40 -67.77 -5.10
C ASP A 309 -35.91 -67.94 -6.55
N VAL A 310 -34.86 -68.77 -6.73
CA VAL A 310 -34.58 -69.44 -8.00
C VAL A 310 -35.19 -70.83 -7.90
N GLY A 311 -36.42 -70.97 -8.37
CA GLY A 311 -37.14 -72.24 -8.49
C GLY A 311 -37.44 -72.55 -9.96
N ASP A 312 -36.71 -73.55 -10.45
CA ASP A 312 -36.84 -74.39 -11.67
C ASP A 312 -38.19 -74.35 -12.43
#